data_AF-A0A2V7SKY7-F1
#
_entry.id   AF-A0A2V7SKY7-F1
#
_cell.length_a   1.000
_cell.length_b   1.000
_cell.length_c   1.000
_cell.angle_alpha   90.00
_cell.angle_beta   90.00
_cell.angle_gamma   90.00
#
_symmetry.space_group_name_H-M   'P 1'
#
loop_
_entity.id
_entity.type
_entity.pdbx_description
1 polymer ?
#
loop_
_entity_poly.entity_id
_entity_poly.type
_entity_poly.pdbx_seq_one_letter_code
_entity_poly.pdbx_strand_id
1 'polypeptide(L)' 'MRFQLDDTVRIVRLLVPERDVTGTSEHPPQPRVGDIGTIAADIGDDLYLVESNTDDGATLWMAECNAAEIELVERASQED' A
#
# COMPACT_ATOMS: atom_id res chain seq x y z
N MET A 1 -3.43 -13.33 7.26
CA MET A 1 -2.37 -13.57 6.25
C MET A 1 -1.32 -12.52 6.48
N ARG A 2 -0.03 -12.87 6.53
CA ARG A 2 1.04 -11.87 6.70
C ARG A 2 1.57 -11.47 5.32
N PHE A 3 1.69 -10.17 5.08
CA PHE A 3 2.32 -9.64 3.88
C PHE A 3 3.81 -9.42 4.15
N GLN A 4 4.62 -9.41 3.09
CA GLN A 4 6.05 -9.16 3.15
C GLN A 4 6.41 -8.01 2.23
N LEU A 5 7.62 -7.48 2.40
CA LEU A 5 8.19 -6.47 1.50
C LEU A 5 8.06 -6.93 0.04
N ASP A 6 7.74 -5.98 -0.84
CA ASP A 6 7.57 -6.16 -2.29
C ASP A 6 6.35 -6.98 -2.72
N ASP A 7 5.49 -7.42 -1.79
CA ASP A 7 4.19 -7.98 -2.17
C ASP A 7 3.33 -6.91 -2.85
N THR A 8 2.70 -7.26 -3.97
CA THR A 8 1.68 -6.41 -4.59
C THR A 8 0.33 -6.69 -3.95
N VAL A 9 -0.36 -5.64 -3.52
CA VAL A 9 -1.64 -5.69 -2.82
C VAL A 9 -2.67 -4.77 -3.46
N ARG A 10 -3.95 -5.10 -3.27
CA ARG A 10 -5.07 -4.23 -3.64
C ARG A 10 -5.80 -3.76 -2.38
N ILE A 11 -6.15 -2.49 -2.32
CA ILE A 11 -7.06 -1.95 -1.31
C ILE A 11 -8.48 -2.46 -1.59
N VAL A 12 -9.06 -3.26 -0.70
CA VAL A 12 -10.40 -3.84 -0.86
C VAL A 12 -11.47 -3.14 -0.03
N ARG A 13 -11.07 -2.37 0.99
CA ARG A 13 -11.93 -1.51 1.79
C ARG A 13 -11.11 -0.45 2.53
N LEU A 14 -11.78 0.57 3.04
CA LEU A 14 -11.18 1.59 3.91
C LEU A 14 -11.85 1.51 5.30
N LEU A 15 -11.06 1.27 6.34
CA LEU A 15 -11.49 1.38 7.74
C LEU A 15 -11.51 2.85 8.18
N VAL A 16 -10.58 3.63 7.65
CA VAL A 16 -10.52 5.09 7.84
C VAL A 16 -10.46 5.75 6.46
N PRO A 17 -11.38 6.69 6.16
CA PRO A 17 -11.47 7.31 4.82
C PRO A 17 -10.35 8.30 4.52
N GLU A 18 -9.73 8.89 5.55
CA GLU A 18 -8.62 9.83 5.43
C GLU A 18 -7.52 9.44 6.42
N ARG A 19 -6.28 9.52 5.97
CA ARG A 19 -5.08 9.17 6.76
C ARG A 19 -3.90 10.06 6.41
N ASP A 20 -2.83 9.92 7.16
CA ASP A 20 -1.55 10.53 6.81
C ASP A 20 -1.01 9.85 5.56
N VAL A 21 -0.75 10.66 4.53
CA VAL A 21 -0.28 10.20 3.23
C VAL A 21 0.93 11.02 2.83
N THR A 22 1.95 10.33 2.35
CA THR A 22 3.12 10.93 1.71
C THR A 22 3.10 10.63 0.22
N GLY A 23 3.74 11.46 -0.60
CA GLY A 23 3.80 11.26 -2.04
C GLY A 23 4.62 12.35 -2.72
N THR A 24 4.85 12.23 -4.01
CA THR A 24 5.68 13.18 -4.75
C THR A 24 4.99 14.53 -5.00
N SER A 25 3.65 14.56 -5.08
CA SER A 25 2.89 15.80 -5.26
C SER A 25 2.73 16.58 -3.94
N GLU A 26 2.53 17.90 -4.01
CA GLU A 26 2.22 18.75 -2.84
C GLU A 26 0.96 18.29 -2.08
N HIS A 27 -0.01 17.69 -2.79
CA HIS A 27 -1.23 17.12 -2.22
C HIS A 27 -1.45 15.70 -2.74
N PRO A 28 -0.77 14.69 -2.17
CA PRO A 28 -0.95 13.30 -2.55
C PRO A 28 -2.42 12.86 -2.38
N PRO A 29 -2.99 12.11 -3.32
CA PRO A 29 -4.34 11.59 -3.16
C PRO A 29 -4.42 10.56 -2.02
N GLN A 30 -5.59 10.48 -1.39
CA GLN A 30 -5.88 9.42 -0.42
C GLN A 30 -6.04 8.06 -1.13
N PRO A 31 -5.66 6.94 -0.48
CA PRO A 31 -5.92 5.59 -0.99
C PRO A 31 -7.41 5.36 -1.23
N ARG A 32 -7.74 4.63 -2.30
CA ARG A 32 -9.11 4.27 -2.66
C ARG A 32 -9.26 2.76 -2.80
N VAL A 33 -10.49 2.29 -2.58
CA VAL A 33 -10.83 0.89 -2.90
C VAL A 33 -10.61 0.63 -4.38
N GLY A 34 -9.88 -0.44 -4.68
CA GLY A 34 -9.45 -0.82 -6.02
C GLY A 34 -8.01 -0.42 -6.34
N ASP A 35 -7.41 0.52 -5.59
CA ASP A 35 -6.02 0.92 -5.81
C ASP A 35 -5.08 -0.26 -5.60
N ILE A 36 -4.01 -0.29 -6.40
CA ILE A 36 -2.92 -1.25 -6.30
C ILE A 36 -1.71 -0.55 -5.70
N GLY A 37 -1.02 -1.24 -4.82
CA GLY A 37 0.25 -0.79 -4.28
C GLY A 37 1.14 -1.96 -3.88
N THR A 38 2.33 -1.62 -3.42
CA THR A 38 3.36 -2.55 -2.99
C THR A 38 3.60 -2.36 -1.50
N ILE A 39 3.83 -3.45 -0.77
CA ILE A 39 4.23 -3.36 0.63
C ILE A 39 5.65 -2.80 0.70
N ALA A 40 5.79 -1.61 1.28
CA ALA A 40 7.07 -0.96 1.54
C ALA A 40 7.63 -1.30 2.93
N ALA A 41 6.77 -1.63 3.90
CA ALA A 41 7.19 -2.10 5.23
C ALA A 41 6.07 -2.82 5.99
N ASP A 42 6.43 -3.79 6.84
CA ASP A 42 5.60 -4.27 7.95
C ASP A 42 5.96 -3.44 9.19
N ILE A 43 5.01 -2.65 9.69
CA ILE A 43 5.22 -1.75 10.83
C ILE A 43 4.64 -2.31 12.14
N GLY A 44 4.11 -3.54 12.12
CA GLY A 44 3.52 -4.21 13.28
C GLY A 44 2.02 -3.93 13.44
N ASP A 45 1.39 -4.60 14.42
CA ASP A 45 -0.02 -4.44 14.79
C ASP A 45 -1.01 -4.54 13.61
N ASP A 46 -0.75 -5.49 12.71
CA ASP A 46 -1.51 -5.68 11.47
C ASP A 46 -1.53 -4.42 10.57
N LEU A 47 -0.56 -3.51 10.70
CA LEU A 47 -0.37 -2.35 9.84
C LEU A 47 0.82 -2.54 8.92
N TYR A 48 0.63 -2.11 7.67
CA TYR A 48 1.64 -2.16 6.62
C TYR A 48 1.74 -0.79 5.97
N LEU A 49 2.95 -0.37 5.66
CA LEU A 49 3.17 0.78 4.80
C LEU A 49 3.00 0.32 3.35
N VAL A 50 2.03 0.89 2.66
CA VAL A 50 1.73 0.58 1.26
C VAL A 50 2.09 1.77 0.40
N GLU A 51 2.84 1.53 -0.66
CA GLU A 51 3.20 2.53 -1.67
C GLU A 51 2.45 2.25 -2.96
N SER A 52 1.81 3.26 -3.53
CA SER A 52 1.24 3.22 -4.88
C SER A 52 2.02 4.18 -5.76
N ASN A 53 2.37 3.72 -6.96
CA ASN A 53 3.16 4.49 -7.91
C ASN A 53 2.33 4.86 -9.15
N THR A 54 2.67 5.98 -9.76
CA THR A 54 2.24 6.32 -11.12
C THR A 54 2.98 5.44 -12.14
N ASP A 55 2.50 5.43 -13.40
CA ASP A 55 3.07 4.62 -14.48
C ASP A 55 4.55 4.95 -14.78
N ASP A 56 5.03 6.14 -14.38
CA ASP A 56 6.42 6.58 -14.51
C ASP A 56 7.28 6.23 -13.28
N GLY A 57 6.72 5.52 -12.29
CA GLY A 57 7.39 5.05 -11.09
C GLY A 57 7.44 6.04 -9.93
N ALA A 58 6.89 7.26 -10.08
CA ALA A 58 6.83 8.20 -8.96
C ALA A 58 5.82 7.74 -7.90
N THR A 59 6.08 8.03 -6.62
CA THR A 59 5.16 7.71 -5.53
C THR A 59 3.92 8.59 -5.65
N LEU A 60 2.80 7.99 -6.06
CA LEU A 60 1.50 8.65 -6.11
C LEU A 60 1.03 8.93 -4.68
N TRP A 61 1.02 7.89 -3.85
CA TRP A 61 0.72 7.97 -2.44
C TRP A 61 1.43 6.83 -1.69
N MET A 62 1.75 7.06 -0.44
CA MET A 62 2.27 6.06 0.48
C MET A 62 1.65 6.29 1.86
N ALA A 63 1.05 5.25 2.41
CA ALA A 63 0.24 5.35 3.63
C ALA A 63 0.16 4.03 4.40
N GLU A 64 -0.13 4.14 5.69
CA GLU A 64 -0.41 2.99 6.53
C GLU A 64 -1.78 2.38 6.17
N CYS A 65 -1.80 1.06 6.00
CA CYS A 65 -2.99 0.29 5.72
C CYS A 65 -3.05 -0.90 6.67
N ASN A 66 -4.24 -1.15 7.23
CA ASN A 66 -4.45 -2.35 8.02
C ASN A 66 -4.51 -3.59 7.12
N ALA A 67 -4.03 -4.73 7.59
CA ALA A 67 -4.08 -6.03 6.92
C ALA A 67 -5.48 -6.36 6.40
N ALA A 68 -6.50 -5.89 7.11
CA ALA A 68 -7.88 -6.14 6.80
C ALA A 68 -8.43 -5.19 5.70
N GLU A 69 -7.69 -4.14 5.32
CA GLU A 69 -7.99 -3.24 4.20
C GLU A 69 -7.45 -3.74 2.86
N ILE A 70 -6.52 -4.69 2.86
CA ILE A 70 -5.76 -5.11 1.69
C ILE A 70 -5.89 -6.61 1.38
N GLU A 71 -5.83 -6.94 0.10
CA GLU A 71 -5.71 -8.33 -0.39
C GLU A 71 -4.42 -8.51 -1.18
N LEU A 72 -3.84 -9.70 -1.12
CA LEU A 72 -2.68 -10.03 -1.94
C LEU A 72 -3.10 -10.17 -3.41
N VAL A 73 -2.39 -9.48 -4.29
CA VAL A 73 -2.49 -9.66 -5.75
C VAL A 73 -1.37 -10.56 -6.24
N GLU A 74 -0.13 -10.26 -5.85
CA GLU A 74 1.06 -11.02 -6.25
C GLU A 74 2.05 -11.09 -5.10
N ARG A 75 2.60 -12.29 -4.82
CA ARG A 75 3.70 -12.43 -3.85
C ARG A 75 4.99 -11.97 -4.49
N ALA A 76 5.81 -11.24 -3.72
CA ALA A 76 7.19 -10.98 -4.08
C ALA A 76 7.90 -12.31 -4.41
N SER A 77 8.53 -12.38 -5.57
CA SER A 77 9.36 -13.52 -5.94
C SER A 77 10.64 -13.46 -5.10
N GLN A 78 10.91 -14.49 -4.31
CA GLN A 78 12.22 -14.63 -3.67
C GLN A 78 13.23 -14.94 -4.78
N GLU A 79 14.00 -13.96 -5.22
CA GLU A 79 15.21 -14.23 -5.99
C GLU A 79 16.29 -14.70 -5.01
N ASP A 80 16.68 -15.98 -5.11
CA ASP A 80 17.74 -16.65 -4.32
C ASP A 80 19.14 -16.01 -4.50
#